data_AF-D0SJ00-F1
#
_entry.id   AF-D0SJ00-F1
#
_cell.length_a   1.000
_cell.length_b   1.000
_cell.length_c   1.000
_cell.angle_alpha   90.00
_cell.angle_beta   90.00
_cell.angle_gamma   90.00
#
_symmetry.space_group_name_H-M   'P 1'
#
loop_
_entity.id
_entity.type
_entity.pdbx_description
1 polymer ?
#
loop_
_entity_poly.entity_id
_entity_poly.type
_entity_poly.pdbx_seq_one_letter_code
_entity_poly.pdbx_strand_id
1 'polypeptide(L)'
;MGIVKAMLETKIVPDFIVVDGSEGGTGAAPIEFSDYIGTPLREGLRFVHNTLVGAGLRSQVKVGASGKIISAFDIASTFALGADWVNSARGFMFAVGCIQAQSCHTNQCPVGVATQDKDRQKAIDVPSKAERVFNFHKNTLHALSEMIAAAGLKHPSDIKAHHLAQRMNDREIKNYAQIHFFLKENELLQADLNDDENFYYRMWKLANAKSF
;
A
#
# COMPACT_ATOMS: atom_id res chain seq x y z
N MET A 1 13.86 -7.24 -8.46
CA MET A 1 14.91 -6.82 -7.51
C MET A 1 16.10 -6.12 -8.17
N GLY A 2 16.17 -6.02 -9.51
CA GLY A 2 17.29 -5.40 -10.23
C GLY A 2 17.57 -3.95 -9.82
N ILE A 3 16.53 -3.14 -9.64
CA ILE A 3 16.65 -1.76 -9.15
C ILE A 3 17.39 -1.70 -7.80
N VAL A 4 17.10 -2.61 -6.86
CA VAL A 4 17.77 -2.65 -5.55
C VAL A 4 19.25 -3.03 -5.68
N LYS A 5 19.60 -3.94 -6.60
CA LYS A 5 21.01 -4.22 -6.92
C LYS A 5 21.70 -3.00 -7.53
N ALA A 6 21.02 -2.28 -8.42
CA ALA A 6 21.55 -1.04 -8.97
C ALA A 6 21.79 0.02 -7.89
N MET A 7 20.91 0.13 -6.88
CA MET A 7 21.14 0.99 -5.70
C MET A 7 22.42 0.59 -4.95
N LEU A 8 22.65 -0.71 -4.74
CA LEU A 8 23.86 -1.21 -4.07
C LEU A 8 25.14 -0.94 -4.86
N GLU A 9 25.11 -1.07 -6.19
CA GLU A 9 26.25 -0.83 -7.08
C GLU A 9 26.57 0.65 -7.21
N THR A 10 25.56 1.47 -7.50
CA THR A 10 25.71 2.91 -7.78
C THR A 10 25.80 3.76 -6.53
N LYS A 11 25.36 3.24 -5.37
CA LYS A 11 25.16 3.99 -4.12
C LYS A 11 24.14 5.13 -4.23
N ILE A 12 23.30 5.11 -5.26
CA ILE A 12 22.19 6.04 -5.43
C ILE A 12 20.94 5.37 -4.86
N VAL A 13 20.41 5.96 -3.79
CA VAL A 13 19.25 5.44 -3.07
C VAL A 13 18.16 6.51 -3.06
N PRO A 14 16.92 6.22 -3.51
CA PRO A 14 15.83 7.18 -3.45
C PRO A 14 15.38 7.41 -2.00
N ASP A 15 14.89 8.60 -1.68
CA ASP A 15 14.33 8.88 -0.36
C ASP A 15 13.13 7.99 -0.04
N PHE A 16 12.36 7.63 -1.07
CA PHE A 16 11.18 6.81 -0.90
C PHE A 16 10.75 6.02 -2.14
N ILE A 17 9.90 5.01 -1.90
CA ILE A 17 9.21 4.21 -2.91
C ILE A 17 7.74 4.12 -2.52
N VAL A 18 6.81 4.32 -3.46
CA VAL A 18 5.38 4.08 -3.25
C VAL A 18 4.99 2.79 -3.97
N VAL A 19 4.29 1.91 -3.27
CA VAL A 19 3.76 0.67 -3.81
C VAL A 19 2.25 0.79 -3.97
N ASP A 20 1.80 0.79 -5.22
CA ASP A 20 0.38 0.76 -5.56
C ASP A 20 -0.05 -0.67 -5.89
N GLY A 21 -1.05 -1.16 -5.19
CA GLY A 21 -1.64 -2.47 -5.46
C GLY A 21 -2.64 -2.43 -6.62
N SER A 22 -2.95 -3.60 -7.19
CA SER A 22 -3.92 -3.76 -8.27
C SER A 22 -5.35 -3.33 -7.90
N GLU A 23 -5.61 -3.06 -6.62
CA GLU A 23 -6.88 -2.59 -6.12
C GLU A 23 -7.15 -1.10 -6.40
N GLY A 24 -6.19 -0.41 -7.01
CA GLY A 24 -6.28 1.00 -7.42
C GLY A 24 -7.55 1.35 -8.21
N GLY A 25 -7.94 2.62 -8.15
CA GLY A 25 -8.99 3.17 -9.00
C GLY A 25 -8.40 3.84 -10.23
N THR A 26 -9.15 3.89 -11.33
CA THR A 26 -8.80 4.66 -12.53
C THR A 26 -10.01 5.46 -13.02
N GLY A 27 -9.75 6.62 -13.61
CA GLY A 27 -10.77 7.38 -14.33
C GLY A 27 -11.06 6.78 -15.70
N ALA A 28 -10.06 6.18 -16.34
CA ALA A 28 -10.13 5.54 -17.64
C ALA A 28 -8.97 4.54 -17.79
N ALA A 29 -9.28 3.28 -18.08
CA ALA A 29 -8.30 2.28 -18.46
C ALA A 29 -8.96 1.19 -19.31
N PRO A 30 -8.20 0.47 -20.16
CA PRO A 30 -8.68 -0.75 -20.77
C PRO A 30 -9.11 -1.77 -19.71
N ILE A 31 -10.15 -2.53 -20.01
CA ILE A 31 -10.68 -3.54 -19.08
C ILE A 31 -9.64 -4.63 -18.78
N GLU A 32 -8.92 -5.08 -19.81
CA GLU A 32 -7.85 -6.08 -19.68
C GLU A 32 -6.76 -5.63 -18.70
N PHE A 33 -6.45 -4.34 -18.68
CA PHE A 33 -5.46 -3.77 -17.77
C PHE A 33 -6.02 -3.64 -16.35
N SER A 34 -7.30 -3.30 -16.23
CA SER A 34 -7.95 -3.12 -14.94
C SER A 34 -8.19 -4.45 -14.21
N ASP A 35 -8.47 -5.51 -14.97
CA ASP A 35 -8.90 -6.80 -14.41
C ASP A 35 -7.73 -7.77 -14.24
N TYR A 36 -6.70 -7.70 -15.08
CA TYR A 36 -5.64 -8.73 -15.13
C TYR A 36 -4.22 -8.22 -14.88
N ILE A 37 -3.96 -6.91 -14.92
CA ILE A 37 -2.61 -6.37 -14.74
C ILE A 37 -2.43 -5.83 -13.33
N GLY A 38 -1.37 -6.29 -12.66
CA GLY A 38 -0.96 -5.84 -11.34
C GLY A 38 -0.80 -6.98 -10.35
N THR A 39 -0.56 -6.62 -9.10
CA THR A 39 -0.42 -7.57 -7.99
C THR A 39 -1.13 -6.96 -6.79
N PRO A 40 -1.80 -7.76 -5.93
CA PRO A 40 -2.47 -7.19 -4.78
C PRO A 40 -1.46 -6.48 -3.85
N LEU A 41 -1.93 -5.44 -3.16
CA LEU A 41 -1.05 -4.55 -2.39
C LEU A 41 -0.22 -5.32 -1.36
N ARG A 42 -0.81 -6.34 -0.72
CA ARG A 42 -0.14 -7.09 0.35
C ARG A 42 1.14 -7.75 -0.17
N GLU A 43 1.07 -8.43 -1.30
CA GLU A 43 2.22 -9.12 -1.91
C GLU A 43 3.25 -8.11 -2.42
N GLY A 44 2.80 -7.06 -3.12
CA GLY A 44 3.68 -6.02 -3.66
C GLY A 44 4.45 -5.27 -2.57
N LEU A 45 3.75 -4.84 -1.52
CA LEU A 45 4.36 -4.13 -0.39
C LEU A 45 5.36 -5.01 0.34
N ARG A 46 4.99 -6.28 0.59
CA ARG A 46 5.89 -7.25 1.23
C ARG A 46 7.12 -7.50 0.39
N PHE A 47 6.97 -7.64 -0.93
CA PHE A 47 8.09 -7.81 -1.85
C PHE A 47 9.09 -6.65 -1.74
N VAL A 48 8.62 -5.41 -1.83
CA VAL A 48 9.47 -4.21 -1.73
C VAL A 48 10.11 -4.11 -0.34
N HIS A 49 9.32 -4.23 0.72
CA HIS A 49 9.80 -4.16 2.10
C HIS A 49 10.89 -5.19 2.38
N ASN A 50 10.63 -6.47 2.10
CA ASN A 50 11.59 -7.55 2.33
C ASN A 50 12.85 -7.40 1.48
N THR A 51 12.71 -7.00 0.21
CA THR A 51 13.89 -6.80 -0.64
C THR A 51 14.79 -5.70 -0.08
N LEU A 52 14.21 -4.58 0.38
CA LEU A 52 14.97 -3.49 0.99
C LEU A 52 15.61 -3.92 2.33
N VAL A 53 14.90 -4.69 3.16
CA VAL A 53 15.44 -5.21 4.43
C VAL A 53 16.59 -6.17 4.16
N GLY A 54 16.37 -7.17 3.30
CA GLY A 54 17.36 -8.17 2.94
C GLY A 54 18.60 -7.58 2.26
N ALA A 55 18.48 -6.42 1.61
CA ALA A 55 19.60 -5.68 1.03
C ALA A 55 20.25 -4.66 1.97
N GLY A 56 19.76 -4.49 3.20
CA GLY A 56 20.31 -3.51 4.15
C GLY A 56 19.98 -2.04 3.83
N LEU A 57 18.96 -1.80 2.98
CA LEU A 57 18.60 -0.47 2.49
C LEU A 57 17.32 0.08 3.12
N ARG A 58 16.57 -0.73 3.89
CA ARG A 58 15.25 -0.33 4.43
C ARG A 58 15.28 0.91 5.33
N SER A 59 16.37 1.16 6.04
CA SER A 59 16.54 2.33 6.90
C SER A 59 16.71 3.64 6.12
N GLN A 60 17.16 3.56 4.86
CA GLN A 60 17.42 4.70 3.98
C GLN A 60 16.22 5.05 3.09
N VAL A 61 15.33 4.09 2.83
CA VAL A 61 14.18 4.25 1.93
C VAL A 61 12.88 4.19 2.70
N LYS A 62 12.06 5.25 2.62
CA LYS A 62 10.69 5.22 3.14
C LYS A 62 9.76 4.52 2.15
N VAL A 63 8.80 3.74 2.65
CA VAL A 63 7.87 2.96 1.82
C VAL A 63 6.44 3.44 2.02
N GLY A 64 5.86 4.05 0.98
CA GLY A 64 4.45 4.38 0.91
C GLY A 64 3.65 3.24 0.31
N ALA A 65 2.36 3.15 0.65
CA ALA A 65 1.47 2.14 0.09
C ALA A 65 0.10 2.72 -0.28
N SER A 66 -0.47 2.27 -1.39
CA SER A 66 -1.85 2.61 -1.76
C SER A 66 -2.56 1.43 -2.43
N GLY A 67 -3.85 1.30 -2.14
CA GLY A 67 -4.66 0.16 -2.61
C GLY A 67 -5.88 -0.04 -1.71
N LYS A 68 -7.02 0.55 -2.09
CA LYS A 68 -8.29 0.54 -1.33
C LYS A 68 -8.17 0.86 0.18
N ILE A 69 -7.18 1.65 0.59
CA ILE A 69 -7.04 2.11 1.98
C ILE A 69 -8.14 3.13 2.30
N ILE A 70 -9.15 2.74 3.08
CA ILE A 70 -10.31 3.59 3.38
C ILE A 70 -10.65 3.64 4.88
N SER A 71 -10.15 2.70 5.67
CA SER A 71 -10.44 2.57 7.11
C SER A 71 -9.17 2.61 7.95
N ALA A 72 -9.33 2.88 9.26
CA ALA A 72 -8.24 2.80 10.23
C ALA A 72 -7.57 1.41 10.26
N PHE A 73 -8.34 0.34 10.06
CA PHE A 73 -7.79 -1.02 10.01
C PHE A 73 -6.96 -1.27 8.75
N ASP A 74 -7.35 -0.70 7.60
CA ASP A 74 -6.53 -0.78 6.38
C ASP A 74 -5.17 -0.09 6.61
N ILE A 75 -5.16 1.07 7.28
CA ILE A 75 -3.92 1.77 7.64
C ILE A 75 -3.05 0.89 8.56
N ALA A 76 -3.63 0.43 9.68
CA ALA A 76 -2.92 -0.38 10.67
C ALA A 76 -2.35 -1.68 10.07
N SER A 77 -3.15 -2.38 9.25
CA SER A 77 -2.73 -3.60 8.59
C SER A 77 -1.62 -3.38 7.56
N THR A 78 -1.67 -2.27 6.84
CA THR A 78 -0.62 -1.92 5.87
C THR A 78 0.69 -1.53 6.57
N PHE A 79 0.64 -0.82 7.71
CA PHE A 79 1.83 -0.55 8.52
C PHE A 79 2.48 -1.82 9.06
N ALA A 80 1.67 -2.78 9.53
CA ALA A 80 2.17 -4.06 9.99
C ALA A 80 2.91 -4.87 8.90
N LEU A 81 2.55 -4.67 7.63
CA LEU A 81 3.21 -5.29 6.47
C LEU A 81 4.49 -4.56 6.06
N GLY A 82 4.72 -3.35 6.55
CA GLY A 82 6.01 -2.66 6.45
C GLY A 82 6.00 -1.31 5.73
N ALA A 83 4.82 -0.73 5.49
CA ALA A 83 4.70 0.65 5.00
C ALA A 83 4.99 1.66 6.13
N ASP A 84 5.59 2.79 5.77
CA ASP A 84 5.84 3.94 6.63
C ASP A 84 4.68 4.96 6.57
N TRP A 85 3.97 5.02 5.45
CA TRP A 85 2.72 5.79 5.32
C TRP A 85 1.80 5.14 4.27
N VAL A 86 0.57 5.61 4.21
CA VAL A 86 -0.42 5.15 3.22
C VAL A 86 -1.09 6.32 2.52
N ASN A 87 -1.49 6.09 1.28
CA ASN A 87 -2.28 7.04 0.49
C ASN A 87 -3.72 6.53 0.37
N SER A 88 -4.69 7.40 0.66
CA SER A 88 -6.10 7.15 0.38
C SER A 88 -6.55 8.09 -0.73
N ALA A 89 -7.02 7.53 -1.85
CA ALA A 89 -7.68 8.33 -2.89
C ALA A 89 -9.18 8.02 -2.92
N ARG A 90 -9.55 6.73 -2.92
CA ARG A 90 -10.94 6.28 -2.96
C ARG A 90 -11.76 6.78 -1.77
N GLY A 91 -11.21 6.74 -0.56
CA GLY A 91 -11.89 7.25 0.64
C GLY A 91 -12.21 8.74 0.52
N PHE A 92 -11.24 9.53 0.06
CA PHE A 92 -11.44 10.96 -0.20
C PHE A 92 -12.41 11.21 -1.36
N MET A 93 -12.42 10.41 -2.42
CA MET A 93 -13.43 10.51 -3.48
C MET A 93 -14.85 10.30 -2.94
N PHE A 94 -15.06 9.32 -2.05
CA PHE A 94 -16.35 9.14 -1.38
C PHE A 94 -16.69 10.30 -0.45
N ALA A 95 -15.71 10.82 0.28
CA ALA A 95 -15.88 11.99 1.13
C ALA A 95 -16.31 13.23 0.31
N VAL A 96 -15.70 13.48 -0.85
CA VAL A 96 -16.08 14.54 -1.79
C VAL A 96 -17.48 14.30 -2.37
N GLY A 97 -17.88 13.05 -2.60
CA GLY A 97 -19.24 12.71 -3.02
C GLY A 97 -19.35 11.75 -4.21
N CYS A 98 -18.26 11.08 -4.60
CA CYS A 98 -18.32 9.99 -5.57
C CYS A 98 -19.29 8.91 -5.10
N ILE A 99 -20.22 8.52 -5.99
CA ILE A 99 -21.22 7.47 -5.75
C ILE A 99 -20.92 6.18 -6.53
N GLN A 100 -19.68 6.03 -7.02
CA GLN A 100 -19.23 4.92 -7.87
C GLN A 100 -20.09 4.72 -9.13
N ALA A 101 -20.46 5.80 -9.82
CA ALA A 101 -21.21 5.73 -11.08
C ALA A 101 -20.42 5.06 -12.23
N GLN A 102 -19.10 4.91 -12.10
CA GLN A 102 -18.18 4.33 -13.11
C GLN A 102 -18.23 4.99 -14.50
N SER A 103 -18.75 6.22 -14.58
CA SER A 103 -18.83 7.04 -15.80
C SER A 103 -17.68 8.06 -15.90
N CYS A 104 -16.56 7.81 -15.20
CA CYS A 104 -15.48 8.79 -15.05
C CYS A 104 -14.85 9.19 -16.39
N HIS A 105 -14.70 8.22 -17.31
CA HIS A 105 -14.10 8.39 -18.62
C HIS A 105 -15.04 9.08 -19.64
N THR A 106 -16.35 9.17 -19.36
CA THR A 106 -17.32 9.68 -20.33
C THR A 106 -17.54 11.19 -20.23
N ASN A 107 -16.89 11.86 -19.28
CA ASN A 107 -17.14 13.25 -18.90
C ASN A 107 -18.56 13.50 -18.31
N GLN A 108 -19.36 12.46 -18.05
CA GLN A 108 -20.75 12.57 -17.59
C GLN A 108 -20.94 12.22 -16.12
N CYS A 109 -19.94 12.48 -15.26
CA CYS A 109 -20.06 12.23 -13.82
C CYS A 109 -21.33 12.91 -13.26
N PRO A 110 -22.27 12.16 -12.63
CA PRO A 110 -23.54 12.70 -12.16
C PRO A 110 -23.40 13.59 -10.92
N VAL A 111 -22.25 13.53 -10.25
CA VAL A 111 -21.96 14.25 -9.00
C VAL A 111 -20.84 15.27 -9.16
N GLY A 112 -20.45 15.59 -10.39
CA GLY A 112 -19.50 16.66 -10.69
C GLY A 112 -18.02 16.38 -10.38
N VAL A 113 -17.69 15.20 -9.83
CA VAL A 113 -16.31 14.86 -9.38
C VAL A 113 -15.33 14.63 -10.53
N ALA A 114 -15.69 13.79 -11.50
CA ALA A 114 -14.83 13.41 -12.62
C ALA A 114 -15.42 13.95 -13.94
N THR A 115 -15.43 15.27 -14.11
CA THR A 115 -15.95 15.94 -15.30
C THR A 115 -15.30 17.31 -15.49
N GLN A 116 -15.16 17.71 -16.76
CA GLN A 116 -14.77 19.05 -17.21
C GLN A 116 -15.99 19.89 -17.65
N ASP A 117 -17.20 19.34 -17.58
CA ASP A 117 -18.44 20.06 -17.85
C ASP A 117 -18.76 21.03 -16.69
N LYS A 118 -18.83 22.32 -17.01
CA LYS A 118 -19.04 23.40 -16.03
C LYS A 118 -20.40 23.31 -15.32
N ASP A 119 -21.43 22.82 -15.99
CA ASP A 119 -22.76 22.70 -15.40
C ASP A 119 -22.81 21.52 -14.42
N ARG A 120 -22.14 20.41 -14.74
CA ARG A 120 -22.03 19.26 -13.84
C ARG A 120 -21.14 19.54 -12.63
N GLN A 121 -20.06 20.32 -12.79
CA GLN A 121 -19.21 20.74 -11.67
C GLN A 121 -19.97 21.50 -10.59
N LYS A 122 -21.07 22.20 -10.94
CA LYS A 122 -21.95 22.88 -9.97
C LYS A 122 -22.61 21.92 -8.95
N ALA A 123 -22.62 20.61 -9.23
CA ALA A 123 -23.08 19.60 -8.26
C ALA A 123 -22.16 19.48 -7.03
N ILE A 124 -20.92 19.99 -7.10
CA ILE A 124 -20.00 20.06 -5.97
C ILE A 124 -20.23 21.36 -5.21
N ASP A 125 -20.99 21.27 -4.11
CA ASP A 125 -21.01 22.33 -3.09
C ASP A 125 -19.70 22.31 -2.28
N VAL A 126 -18.75 23.19 -2.65
CA VAL A 126 -17.39 23.21 -2.10
C VAL A 126 -17.37 23.32 -0.56
N PRO A 127 -18.12 24.23 0.09
CA PRO A 127 -18.13 24.31 1.56
C PRO A 127 -18.56 23.00 2.24
N SER A 128 -19.67 22.39 1.79
CA SER A 128 -20.12 21.10 2.35
C SER A 128 -19.11 19.97 2.07
N LYS A 129 -18.55 19.92 0.85
CA LYS A 129 -17.60 18.85 0.50
C LYS A 129 -16.28 18.98 1.26
N ALA A 130 -15.80 20.20 1.50
CA ALA A 130 -14.61 20.46 2.29
C ALA A 130 -14.78 19.96 3.73
N GLU A 131 -15.93 20.23 4.36
CA GLU A 131 -16.25 19.74 5.70
C GLU A 131 -16.30 18.21 5.74
N ARG A 132 -16.92 17.57 4.74
CA ARG A 132 -16.97 16.10 4.64
C ARG A 132 -15.59 15.48 4.50
N VAL A 133 -14.73 16.06 3.66
CA VAL A 133 -13.33 15.64 3.48
C VAL A 133 -12.55 15.77 4.78
N PHE A 134 -12.68 16.91 5.46
CA PHE A 134 -12.07 17.14 6.75
C PHE A 134 -12.51 16.10 7.79
N ASN A 135 -13.83 15.88 7.91
CA ASN A 135 -14.39 14.92 8.85
C ASN A 135 -13.98 13.48 8.53
N PHE A 136 -13.92 13.08 7.25
CA PHE A 136 -13.41 11.77 6.85
C PHE A 136 -11.97 11.56 7.33
N HIS A 137 -11.08 12.51 7.06
CA HIS A 137 -9.69 12.41 7.49
C HIS A 137 -9.56 12.40 9.02
N LYS A 138 -10.21 13.36 9.70
CA LYS A 138 -10.19 13.49 11.17
C LYS A 138 -10.68 12.22 11.85
N ASN A 139 -11.84 11.70 11.44
CA ASN A 139 -12.44 10.52 12.07
C ASN A 139 -11.66 9.24 11.77
N THR A 140 -11.09 9.13 10.57
CA THR A 140 -10.18 8.01 10.23
C THR A 140 -8.95 7.99 11.14
N LEU A 141 -8.33 9.16 11.37
CA LEU A 141 -7.17 9.28 12.26
C LEU A 141 -7.55 9.05 13.74
N HIS A 142 -8.72 9.54 14.16
CA HIS A 142 -9.23 9.27 15.50
C HIS A 142 -9.40 7.76 15.73
N ALA A 143 -10.07 7.07 14.81
CA ALA A 143 -10.26 5.62 14.90
C ALA A 143 -8.93 4.86 14.89
N LEU A 144 -7.94 5.30 14.09
CA LEU A 144 -6.59 4.72 14.12
C LEU A 144 -5.93 4.91 15.49
N SER A 145 -6.06 6.09 16.09
CA SER A 145 -5.55 6.37 17.44
C SER A 145 -6.20 5.46 18.49
N GLU A 146 -7.51 5.25 18.41
CA GLU A 146 -8.23 4.32 19.31
C GLU A 146 -7.73 2.89 19.15
N MET A 147 -7.50 2.43 17.91
CA MET A 147 -6.94 1.10 17.65
C MET A 147 -5.52 0.94 18.21
N ILE A 148 -4.66 1.95 18.04
CA ILE A 148 -3.29 1.96 18.55
C ILE A 148 -3.29 1.88 20.08
N ALA A 149 -4.12 2.70 20.73
CA ALA A 149 -4.26 2.69 22.18
C ALA A 149 -4.82 1.34 22.69
N ALA A 150 -5.81 0.78 22.01
CA ALA A 150 -6.38 -0.53 22.35
C ALA A 150 -5.37 -1.68 22.21
N ALA A 151 -4.41 -1.56 21.28
CA ALA A 151 -3.30 -2.49 21.12
C ALA A 151 -2.15 -2.25 22.13
N GLY A 152 -2.25 -1.25 23.01
CA GLY A 152 -1.20 -0.89 23.96
C GLY A 152 0.01 -0.18 23.34
N LEU A 153 -0.14 0.34 22.12
CA LEU A 153 0.91 1.02 21.36
C LEU A 153 0.81 2.54 21.56
N LYS A 154 1.91 3.25 21.26
CA LYS A 154 1.97 4.72 21.43
C LYS A 154 1.96 5.46 20.10
N HIS A 155 2.48 4.84 19.04
CA HIS A 155 2.58 5.45 17.73
C HIS A 155 2.27 4.43 16.62
N PRO A 156 1.71 4.86 15.47
CA PRO A 156 1.43 3.93 14.38
C PRO A 156 2.66 3.14 13.87
N SER A 157 3.86 3.70 13.99
CA SER A 157 5.12 3.02 13.64
C SER A 157 5.45 1.81 14.53
N ASP A 158 4.84 1.75 15.71
CA ASP A 158 5.03 0.65 16.67
C ASP A 158 4.23 -0.58 16.26
N ILE A 159 3.31 -0.44 15.29
CA ILE A 159 2.58 -1.56 14.73
C ILE A 159 3.58 -2.50 14.04
N LYS A 160 3.44 -3.80 14.32
CA LYS A 160 4.26 -4.89 13.82
C LYS A 160 3.33 -6.04 13.44
N ALA A 161 3.81 -6.93 12.59
CA ALA A 161 3.04 -8.06 12.08
C ALA A 161 2.43 -8.95 13.19
N HIS A 162 3.08 -9.12 14.34
CA HIS A 162 2.53 -9.95 15.42
C HIS A 162 1.31 -9.33 16.12
N HIS A 163 1.04 -8.02 15.94
CA HIS A 163 -0.14 -7.36 16.51
C HIS A 163 -1.46 -7.68 15.77
N LEU A 164 -1.40 -8.30 14.58
CA LEU A 164 -2.58 -8.60 13.78
C LEU A 164 -2.80 -10.10 13.68
N ALA A 165 -3.91 -10.56 14.28
CA ALA A 165 -4.37 -11.93 14.19
C ALA A 165 -5.38 -12.11 13.04
N GLN A 166 -5.31 -13.26 12.38
CA GLN A 166 -6.22 -13.69 11.33
C GLN A 166 -6.60 -15.16 11.57
N ARG A 167 -7.89 -15.45 11.48
CA ARG A 167 -8.39 -16.81 11.43
C ARG A 167 -8.06 -17.39 10.04
N MET A 168 -7.29 -18.47 10.00
CA MET A 168 -6.85 -19.10 8.75
C MET A 168 -7.88 -20.11 8.24
N ASN A 169 -8.51 -20.83 9.16
CA ASN A 169 -9.54 -21.81 8.90
C ASN A 169 -10.35 -22.03 10.19
N ASP A 170 -11.18 -23.07 10.22
CA ASP A 170 -12.06 -23.28 11.37
C ASP A 170 -11.36 -23.56 12.70
N ARG A 171 -10.09 -23.98 12.66
CA ARG A 171 -9.33 -24.49 13.81
C ARG A 171 -8.09 -23.69 14.14
N GLU A 172 -7.70 -22.75 13.28
CA GLU A 172 -6.39 -22.11 13.36
C GLU A 172 -6.48 -20.59 13.28
N ILE A 173 -5.84 -19.94 14.26
CA ILE A 173 -5.60 -18.50 14.29
C ILE A 173 -4.09 -18.30 14.21
N LYS A 174 -3.64 -17.46 13.28
CA LYS A 174 -2.24 -17.03 13.17
C LYS A 174 -2.15 -15.52 13.18
N ASN A 175 -1.03 -14.99 13.64
CA ASN A 175 -0.72 -13.59 13.43
C ASN A 175 0.04 -13.37 12.09
N TYR A 176 0.13 -12.13 11.63
CA TYR A 176 0.78 -11.83 10.34
C TYR A 176 2.26 -12.22 10.33
N ALA A 177 2.95 -12.23 11.47
CA ALA A 177 4.34 -12.68 11.55
C ALA A 177 4.50 -14.20 11.34
N GLN A 178 3.45 -14.98 11.60
CA GLN A 178 3.39 -16.41 11.33
C GLN A 178 2.87 -16.75 9.92
N ILE A 179 2.07 -15.85 9.32
CA ILE A 179 1.47 -16.05 8.00
C ILE A 179 2.42 -15.64 6.89
N HIS A 180 3.13 -14.52 7.07
CA HIS A 180 3.96 -13.94 6.04
C HIS A 180 5.44 -14.22 6.30
N PHE A 181 6.21 -14.37 5.22
CA PHE A 181 7.65 -14.51 5.28
C PHE A 181 8.32 -13.12 5.45
N PHE A 182 9.25 -12.99 6.39
CA PHE A 182 10.02 -11.76 6.66
C PHE A 182 11.51 -12.05 6.51
N LEU A 183 12.20 -11.29 5.65
CA LEU A 183 13.65 -11.32 5.57
C LEU A 183 14.26 -10.56 6.74
N LYS A 184 15.42 -11.03 7.19
CA LYS A 184 16.29 -10.35 8.13
C LYS A 184 17.17 -9.34 7.39
N GLU A 185 17.69 -8.39 8.14
CA GLU A 185 18.58 -7.37 7.60
C GLU A 185 19.82 -8.01 6.96
N ASN A 186 20.21 -7.54 5.78
CA ASN A 186 21.35 -8.02 4.98
C ASN A 186 21.28 -9.51 4.57
N GLU A 187 20.15 -10.20 4.77
CA GLU A 187 20.04 -11.63 4.47
C GLU A 187 20.27 -11.95 2.99
N LEU A 188 19.85 -11.08 2.06
CA LEU A 188 20.07 -11.25 0.61
C LEU A 188 21.53 -11.00 0.20
N LEU A 189 22.36 -10.42 1.06
CA LEU A 189 23.77 -10.16 0.78
C LEU A 189 24.68 -11.31 1.24
N GLN A 190 24.14 -12.31 1.93
CA GLN A 190 24.91 -13.44 2.43
C GLN A 190 25.27 -14.41 1.30
N ALA A 191 26.43 -15.06 1.43
CA ALA A 191 26.95 -15.97 0.40
C ALA A 191 26.19 -17.30 0.32
N ASP A 192 25.46 -17.66 1.38
CA ASP A 192 24.75 -18.94 1.53
C ASP A 192 23.23 -18.75 1.36
N LEU A 193 22.82 -18.36 0.15
CA LEU A 193 21.40 -18.36 -0.24
C LEU A 193 21.00 -19.73 -0.80
N ASN A 194 21.24 -20.82 -0.06
CA ASN A 194 21.08 -22.19 -0.58
C ASN A 194 19.63 -22.70 -0.67
N ASP A 195 18.63 -21.87 -0.37
CA ASP A 195 17.22 -22.23 -0.52
C ASP A 195 16.65 -21.65 -1.83
N ASP A 196 16.77 -22.42 -2.91
CA ASP A 196 16.24 -22.07 -4.24
C ASP A 196 14.71 -22.19 -4.35
N GLU A 197 14.05 -22.83 -3.38
CA GLU A 197 12.60 -22.91 -3.29
C GLU A 197 12.01 -21.61 -2.72
N ASN A 198 12.79 -20.86 -1.92
CA ASN A 198 12.37 -19.55 -1.44
C ASN A 198 12.30 -18.52 -2.59
N PHE A 199 11.10 -17.97 -2.78
CA PHE A 199 10.82 -16.95 -3.79
C PHE A 199 11.83 -15.79 -3.76
N TYR A 200 12.17 -15.25 -2.58
CA TYR A 200 13.04 -14.07 -2.48
C TYR A 200 14.47 -14.39 -2.91
N TYR A 201 15.02 -15.52 -2.47
CA TYR A 201 16.40 -15.91 -2.79
C TYR A 201 16.56 -16.23 -4.26
N ARG A 202 15.61 -16.99 -4.83
CA ARG A 202 15.59 -17.28 -6.27
C ARG A 202 15.49 -16.01 -7.10
N MET A 203 14.55 -15.11 -6.78
CA MET A 203 14.40 -13.84 -7.51
C MET A 203 15.61 -12.93 -7.34
N TRP A 204 16.26 -12.95 -6.17
CA TRP A 204 17.48 -12.19 -5.95
C TRP A 204 18.63 -12.71 -6.80
N LYS A 205 18.83 -14.03 -6.91
CA LYS A 205 19.86 -14.63 -7.78
C LYS A 205 19.64 -14.27 -9.26
N LEU A 206 18.39 -14.32 -9.73
CA LEU A 206 18.04 -14.02 -11.13
C LEU A 206 18.10 -12.52 -11.47
N ALA A 207 17.82 -11.65 -10.49
CA ALA A 207 17.82 -10.22 -10.73
C ALA A 207 19.22 -9.69 -11.07
N ASN A 208 19.29 -8.72 -11.99
CA ASN A 208 20.51 -8.06 -12.41
C ASN A 208 20.30 -6.53 -12.42
N ALA A 209 21.31 -5.76 -12.03
CA ALA A 209 21.26 -4.29 -12.08
C ALA A 209 21.19 -3.74 -13.52
N LYS A 210 21.68 -4.51 -14.50
CA LYS A 210 21.83 -4.09 -15.91
C LYS A 210 20.66 -4.48 -16.81
N SER A 211 19.70 -5.28 -16.32
CA SER A 211 18.53 -5.70 -17.10
C SER A 211 17.28 -5.59 -16.23
N PHE A 212 16.38 -4.69 -16.63
CA PHE A 212 15.08 -4.45 -16.01
C PHE A 212 13.98 -4.55 -17.05
#